data_AF-A0A1X2GYD1-F1
#
_entry.id   AF-A0A1X2GYD1-F1
#
_cell.length_a   1.000
_cell.length_b   1.000
_cell.length_c   1.000
_cell.angle_alpha   90.00
_cell.angle_beta   90.00
_cell.angle_gamma   90.00
#
_symmetry.space_group_name_H-M   'P 1'
#
loop_
_entity.id
_entity.type
_entity.pdbx_description
1 polymer ?
#
loop_
_entity_poly.entity_id
_entity_poly.type
_entity_poly.pdbx_seq_one_letter_code
_entity_poly.pdbx_strand_id
1 'polypeptide(L)'
;METLSSPALDVTTQTGPTFPQLRQVRSKFNALSTYRRCRASTNVASPLNLQPSSVWTVSDHDSPQQKASQERIGSSLLQHVATAVIRHHQNATLEKDAVEGCIDQCKETCACRTILRRILDLFSDEAAPMRIIANDKLNVELTLLADVVANGNAAINKQRIVQLEKK
;
A
#
# COMPACT_ATOMS: atom_id res chain seq x y z
N MET A 1 -18.94 -42.48 -19.68
CA MET A 1 -17.85 -41.54 -20.00
C MET A 1 -18.42 -40.15 -19.91
N GLU A 2 -18.47 -39.58 -18.72
CA GLU A 2 -18.98 -38.23 -18.49
C GLU A 2 -17.83 -37.24 -18.69
N THR A 3 -17.95 -36.42 -19.73
CA THR A 3 -17.04 -35.31 -19.99
C THR A 3 -17.25 -34.24 -18.94
N LEU A 4 -16.35 -34.19 -17.95
CA LEU A 4 -16.22 -33.07 -17.02
C LEU A 4 -15.83 -31.81 -17.79
N SER A 5 -16.85 -31.04 -18.20
CA SER A 5 -16.68 -29.67 -18.65
C SER A 5 -16.10 -28.86 -17.49
N SER A 6 -14.80 -28.56 -17.57
CA SER A 6 -14.14 -27.68 -16.61
C SER A 6 -14.82 -26.31 -16.66
N PRO A 7 -15.26 -25.74 -15.52
CA PRO A 7 -15.70 -24.36 -15.53
C PRO A 7 -14.47 -23.52 -15.87
N ALA A 8 -14.54 -22.83 -17.02
CA ALA A 8 -13.59 -21.80 -17.37
C ALA A 8 -13.46 -20.87 -16.17
N LEU A 9 -12.25 -20.78 -15.61
CA LEU A 9 -11.92 -19.75 -14.64
C LEU A 9 -12.09 -18.43 -15.36
N ASP A 10 -13.23 -17.80 -15.11
CA ASP A 10 -13.60 -16.49 -15.62
C ASP A 10 -12.60 -15.48 -15.03
N VAL A 11 -11.52 -15.21 -15.77
CA VAL A 11 -10.51 -14.18 -15.48
C VAL A 11 -11.13 -12.83 -15.86
N THR A 12 -12.26 -12.51 -15.24
CA THR A 12 -12.98 -11.29 -15.53
C THR A 12 -13.33 -10.63 -14.20
N THR A 13 -12.71 -9.47 -13.98
CA THR A 13 -13.00 -8.48 -12.93
C THR A 13 -12.50 -8.75 -11.49
N GLN A 14 -11.18 -8.68 -11.30
CA GLN A 14 -10.64 -8.14 -10.04
C GLN A 14 -10.44 -6.63 -10.15
N THR A 15 -11.56 -5.91 -10.24
CA THR A 15 -11.65 -4.44 -10.11
C THR A 15 -12.15 -4.06 -8.71
N GLY A 16 -11.76 -4.84 -7.70
CA GLY A 16 -11.96 -4.58 -6.27
C GLY A 16 -10.62 -4.70 -5.53
N PRO A 17 -10.48 -4.11 -4.33
CA PRO A 17 -9.21 -3.65 -3.82
C PRO A 17 -8.28 -4.84 -3.56
N THR A 18 -7.13 -4.84 -4.25
CA THR A 18 -6.07 -5.85 -4.12
C THR A 18 -5.30 -5.71 -2.81
N PHE A 19 -5.30 -4.51 -2.24
CA PHE A 19 -4.51 -4.13 -1.06
C PHE A 19 -4.92 -4.82 0.26
N PRO A 20 -6.21 -4.99 0.61
CA PRO A 20 -6.62 -5.71 1.81
C PRO A 20 -6.24 -7.19 1.80
N GLN A 21 -5.98 -7.78 0.62
CA GLN A 21 -5.56 -9.17 0.49
C GLN A 21 -4.05 -9.37 0.68
N LEU A 22 -3.27 -8.27 0.66
CA LEU A 22 -1.83 -8.30 0.89
C LEU A 22 -1.54 -8.69 2.35
N ARG A 23 -0.37 -9.29 2.56
CA ARG A 23 0.11 -9.54 3.90
C ARG A 23 0.25 -8.22 4.65
N GLN A 24 -0.17 -8.19 5.91
CA GLN A 24 0.03 -7.04 6.80
C GLN A 24 1.48 -7.03 7.29
N VAL A 25 2.40 -6.76 6.38
CA VAL A 25 3.84 -6.65 6.64
C VAL A 25 4.24 -5.19 6.72
N ARG A 26 5.21 -4.91 7.59
CA ARG A 26 5.81 -3.59 7.79
C ARG A 26 7.28 -3.55 7.38
N SER A 27 7.77 -4.59 6.71
CA SER A 27 9.17 -4.73 6.32
C SER A 27 9.31 -5.71 5.15
N LYS A 28 10.54 -5.83 4.62
CA LYS A 28 10.90 -6.71 3.50
C LYS A 28 10.23 -6.30 2.19
N PHE A 29 10.07 -5.00 1.95
CA PHE A 29 9.54 -4.43 0.71
C PHE A 29 10.42 -4.71 -0.52
N ASN A 30 11.67 -5.12 -0.30
CA ASN A 30 12.58 -5.64 -1.34
C ASN A 30 12.23 -7.06 -1.81
N ALA A 31 11.32 -7.78 -1.17
CA ALA A 31 11.02 -9.19 -1.47
C ALA A 31 9.63 -9.39 -2.10
N LEU A 32 9.54 -10.20 -3.15
CA LEU A 32 8.27 -10.51 -3.82
C LEU A 32 7.23 -11.16 -2.88
N SER A 33 7.68 -11.91 -1.87
CA SER A 33 6.79 -12.56 -0.89
C SER A 33 5.91 -11.58 -0.11
N THR A 34 6.36 -10.34 0.04
CA THR A 34 5.66 -9.25 0.73
C THR A 34 4.37 -8.87 0.03
N TYR A 35 4.35 -8.99 -1.30
CA TYR A 35 3.24 -8.61 -2.16
C TYR A 35 2.33 -9.78 -2.55
N ARG A 36 2.56 -10.96 -1.96
CA ARG A 36 1.66 -12.11 -2.17
C ARG A 36 0.33 -11.85 -1.47
N ARG A 37 -0.75 -12.08 -2.22
CA ARG A 37 -2.11 -12.10 -1.70
C ARG A 37 -2.29 -13.38 -0.90
N CYS A 38 -2.63 -13.26 0.38
CA CYS A 38 -2.68 -14.40 1.30
C CYS A 38 -4.01 -14.51 2.05
N ARG A 39 -4.89 -13.51 1.95
CA ARG A 39 -6.23 -13.59 2.53
C ARG A 39 -7.20 -14.06 1.46
N ALA A 40 -7.86 -15.19 1.72
CA ALA A 40 -9.05 -15.59 0.99
C ALA A 40 -10.15 -14.56 1.26
N SER A 41 -10.68 -13.94 0.21
CA SER A 41 -11.79 -12.99 0.31
C SER A 41 -13.10 -13.72 0.05
N THR A 42 -14.03 -13.70 1.00
CA THR A 42 -15.40 -14.19 0.82
C THR A 42 -16.36 -13.00 0.82
N ASN A 43 -17.50 -13.07 0.13
CA ASN A 43 -18.46 -11.95 0.05
C ASN A 43 -18.87 -11.37 1.42
N VAL A 44 -18.80 -12.17 2.49
CA VAL A 44 -19.10 -11.76 3.87
C VAL A 44 -17.92 -11.05 4.55
N ALA A 45 -16.67 -11.46 4.28
CA ALA A 45 -15.47 -10.89 4.90
C ALA A 45 -14.77 -9.83 4.01
N SER A 46 -15.19 -9.69 2.76
CA SER A 46 -14.65 -8.73 1.77
C SER A 46 -14.97 -7.25 2.01
N PRO A 47 -16.07 -6.85 2.69
CA PRO A 47 -16.37 -5.43 2.84
C PRO A 47 -15.26 -4.68 3.59
N LEU A 48 -14.63 -3.70 2.93
CA LEU A 48 -13.55 -2.86 3.48
C LEU A 48 -13.94 -2.19 4.81
N ASN A 49 -15.23 -1.86 4.98
CA ASN A 49 -15.77 -1.25 6.19
C ASN A 49 -15.67 -2.17 7.43
N LEU A 50 -15.54 -3.48 7.26
CA LEU A 50 -15.44 -4.48 8.33
C LEU A 50 -14.00 -4.97 8.56
N GLN A 51 -13.06 -4.59 7.69
CA GLN A 51 -11.66 -4.96 7.84
C GLN A 51 -10.87 -3.89 8.58
N PRO A 52 -9.92 -4.28 9.47
CA PRO A 52 -9.00 -3.32 10.06
C PRO A 52 -8.14 -2.69 8.98
N SER A 53 -7.97 -1.37 9.07
CA SER A 53 -7.06 -0.62 8.21
C SER A 53 -5.63 -1.16 8.35
N SER A 54 -4.89 -1.20 7.25
CA SER A 54 -3.50 -1.64 7.16
C SER A 54 -2.64 -0.57 6.49
N VAL A 55 -1.32 -0.73 6.49
CA VAL A 55 -0.41 0.20 5.78
C VAL A 55 -0.72 0.34 4.29
N TRP A 56 -1.47 -0.61 3.72
CA TRP A 56 -1.89 -0.63 2.32
C TRP A 56 -3.29 -0.05 2.09
N THR A 57 -4.10 0.14 3.14
CA THR A 57 -5.53 0.46 3.01
C THR A 57 -5.95 1.71 3.79
N VAL A 58 -5.03 2.32 4.56
CA VAL A 58 -5.32 3.57 5.27
C VAL A 58 -5.79 4.66 4.29
N SER A 59 -5.19 4.73 3.10
CA SER A 59 -5.60 5.66 2.04
C SER A 59 -7.01 5.41 1.50
N ASP A 60 -7.51 4.18 1.56
CA ASP A 60 -8.86 3.80 1.10
C ASP A 60 -9.95 4.11 2.16
N HIS A 61 -9.54 4.34 3.41
CA HIS A 61 -10.43 4.51 4.56
C HIS A 61 -10.57 5.94 5.06
N ASP A 62 -9.69 6.84 4.61
CA ASP A 62 -9.73 8.22 5.04
C ASP A 62 -10.95 8.93 4.41
N SER A 63 -11.70 9.69 5.22
CA SER A 63 -12.79 10.52 4.70
C SER A 63 -12.23 11.57 3.74
N PRO A 64 -13.07 12.17 2.86
CA PRO A 64 -12.70 13.32 2.04
C PRO A 64 -12.48 14.56 2.94
N GLN A 65 -11.43 14.54 3.77
CA GLN A 65 -10.89 15.71 4.42
C GLN A 65 -10.10 16.53 3.40
N GLN A 66 -10.17 17.85 3.50
CA GLN A 66 -9.54 18.80 2.55
C GLN A 66 -8.01 18.69 2.49
N LYS A 67 -7.35 18.04 3.47
CA LYS A 67 -5.90 17.80 3.48
C LYS A 67 -5.62 16.36 3.85
N ALA A 68 -4.85 15.66 3.02
CA ALA A 68 -4.45 14.28 3.29
C ALA A 68 -3.57 14.20 4.55
N SER A 69 -3.89 13.25 5.44
CA SER A 69 -3.05 12.92 6.58
C SER A 69 -1.69 12.34 6.12
N GLN A 70 -0.65 12.42 6.95
CA GLN A 70 0.66 11.86 6.58
C GLN A 70 0.60 10.34 6.40
N GLU A 71 -0.30 9.68 7.15
CA GLU A 71 -0.59 8.26 7.08
C GLU A 71 -1.24 7.90 5.74
N ARG A 72 -2.18 8.73 5.26
CA ARG A 72 -2.79 8.57 3.94
C ARG A 72 -1.77 8.73 2.82
N ILE A 73 -0.89 9.74 2.91
CA ILE A 73 0.15 9.97 1.90
C ILE A 73 1.14 8.81 1.89
N GLY A 74 1.61 8.37 3.06
CA GLY A 74 2.50 7.21 3.16
C GLY A 74 1.86 5.92 2.64
N SER A 75 0.59 5.68 2.99
CA SER A 75 -0.20 4.56 2.45
C SER A 75 -0.34 4.62 0.93
N SER A 76 -0.54 5.82 0.36
CA SER A 76 -0.64 6.02 -1.09
C SER A 76 0.65 5.64 -1.81
N LEU A 77 1.82 6.04 -1.29
CA LEU A 77 3.10 5.63 -1.88
C LEU A 77 3.30 4.11 -1.75
N LEU A 78 2.97 3.52 -0.60
CA LEU A 78 3.05 2.07 -0.41
C LEU A 78 2.12 1.32 -1.38
N GLN A 79 0.90 1.82 -1.62
CA GLN A 79 -0.01 1.28 -2.63
C GLN A 79 0.57 1.38 -4.04
N HIS A 80 1.24 2.48 -4.37
CA HIS A 80 1.90 2.66 -5.67
C HIS A 80 3.03 1.63 -5.86
N VAL A 81 3.91 1.47 -4.86
CA VAL A 81 4.96 0.44 -4.83
C VAL A 81 4.37 -0.96 -4.98
N ALA A 82 3.33 -1.29 -4.20
CA ALA A 82 2.67 -2.59 -4.28
C ALA A 82 2.06 -2.83 -5.66
N THR A 83 1.43 -1.83 -6.26
CA THR A 83 0.86 -1.92 -7.61
C THR A 83 1.93 -2.20 -8.65
N ALA A 84 3.05 -1.48 -8.59
CA ALA A 84 4.19 -1.71 -9.48
C ALA A 84 4.72 -3.15 -9.36
N VAL A 85 4.88 -3.66 -8.13
CA VAL A 85 5.35 -5.03 -7.90
C VAL A 85 4.35 -6.09 -8.33
N ILE A 86 3.05 -5.87 -8.11
CA ILE A 86 2.02 -6.80 -8.55
C ILE A 86 1.97 -6.89 -10.09
N ARG A 87 2.15 -5.75 -10.78
CA ARG A 87 2.06 -5.68 -12.25
C ARG A 87 3.35 -6.12 -12.95
N HIS A 88 4.51 -5.74 -12.44
CA HIS A 88 5.80 -5.89 -13.12
C HIS A 88 6.75 -6.88 -12.42
N HIS A 89 6.33 -7.45 -11.29
CA HIS A 89 7.06 -8.47 -10.53
C HIS A 89 8.51 -8.07 -10.25
N GLN A 90 9.47 -8.86 -10.73
CA GLN A 90 10.89 -8.69 -10.52
C GLN A 90 11.43 -7.41 -11.19
N ASN A 91 10.72 -6.88 -12.20
CA ASN A 91 11.10 -5.67 -12.95
C ASN A 91 10.39 -4.42 -12.45
N ALA A 92 9.73 -4.48 -11.29
CA ALA A 92 9.02 -3.34 -10.74
C ALA A 92 9.96 -2.20 -10.35
N THR A 93 9.57 -1.00 -10.79
CA THR A 93 10.30 0.23 -10.54
C THR A 93 9.41 1.27 -9.88
N LEU A 94 10.04 2.16 -9.12
CA LEU A 94 9.44 3.33 -8.52
C LEU A 94 9.81 4.56 -9.36
N GLU A 95 8.80 5.28 -9.80
CA GLU A 95 8.96 6.54 -10.54
C GLU A 95 9.21 7.68 -9.56
N LYS A 96 10.10 8.60 -9.96
CA LYS A 96 10.49 9.76 -9.14
C LYS A 96 9.30 10.70 -8.92
N ASP A 97 8.54 10.97 -9.99
CA ASP A 97 7.34 11.83 -9.99
C ASP A 97 6.30 11.38 -8.95
N ALA A 98 6.15 10.06 -8.74
CA ALA A 98 5.23 9.53 -7.74
C ALA A 98 5.66 9.89 -6.30
N VAL A 99 6.97 9.94 -6.03
CA VAL A 99 7.53 10.35 -4.74
C VAL A 99 7.39 11.86 -4.56
N GLU A 100 7.72 12.64 -5.59
CA GLU A 100 7.60 14.11 -5.58
C GLU A 100 6.15 14.55 -5.35
N GLY A 101 5.19 13.96 -6.07
CA GLY A 101 3.77 14.23 -5.87
C GLY A 101 3.24 13.86 -4.46
N CYS A 102 3.90 12.91 -3.77
CA CYS A 102 3.60 12.63 -2.36
C CYS A 102 4.22 13.68 -1.42
N ILE A 103 5.42 14.19 -1.73
CA ILE A 103 6.10 15.24 -0.96
C ILE A 103 5.28 16.54 -0.99
N ASP A 104 4.70 16.88 -2.14
CA ASP A 104 3.91 18.10 -2.33
C ASP A 104 2.63 18.10 -1.49
N GLN A 105 2.06 16.92 -1.22
CA GLN A 105 0.91 16.76 -0.36
C GLN A 105 1.27 16.82 1.14
N CYS A 106 2.55 16.66 1.48
CA CYS A 106 3.01 16.62 2.87
C CYS A 106 3.23 18.03 3.44
N LYS A 107 2.83 18.20 4.71
CA LYS A 107 3.26 19.36 5.52
C LYS A 107 4.80 19.39 5.62
N GLU A 108 5.38 20.59 5.63
CA GLU A 108 6.85 20.76 5.59
C GLU A 108 7.61 20.04 6.71
N THR A 109 6.99 19.91 7.89
CA THR A 109 7.63 19.39 9.10
C THR A 109 7.21 17.96 9.46
N CYS A 110 6.44 17.25 8.63
CA CYS A 110 5.97 15.91 8.98
C CYS A 110 7.01 14.82 8.72
N ALA A 111 6.98 13.76 9.55
CA ALA A 111 7.90 12.64 9.46
C ALA A 111 7.84 11.93 8.11
N CYS A 112 6.64 11.81 7.53
CA CYS A 112 6.45 11.27 6.18
C CYS A 112 7.27 12.03 5.14
N ARG A 113 7.24 13.37 5.16
CA ARG A 113 8.03 14.19 4.22
C ARG A 113 9.53 13.96 4.35
N THR A 114 10.04 13.83 5.57
CA THR A 114 11.46 13.56 5.81
C THR A 114 11.87 12.22 5.19
N ILE A 115 11.05 11.19 5.33
CA ILE A 115 11.33 9.86 4.75
C ILE A 115 11.21 9.91 3.22
N LEU A 116 10.19 10.57 2.68
CA LEU A 116 10.02 10.72 1.23
C LEU A 116 11.20 11.46 0.58
N ARG A 117 11.77 12.48 1.25
CA ARG A 117 13.00 13.15 0.78
C ARG A 117 14.19 12.21 0.75
N ARG A 118 14.37 11.36 1.77
CA ARG A 118 15.44 10.34 1.76
C ARG A 118 15.25 9.35 0.61
N ILE A 119 14.01 8.95 0.32
CA ILE A 119 13.70 8.11 -0.85
C ILE A 119 14.08 8.85 -2.14
N LEU A 120 13.79 10.16 -2.24
CA LEU A 120 14.16 10.98 -3.38
C LEU A 120 15.69 11.07 -3.55
N ASP A 121 16.44 11.18 -2.45
CA ASP A 121 17.91 11.23 -2.45
C ASP A 121 18.56 9.91 -2.89
N LEU A 122 17.82 8.78 -2.85
CA LEU A 122 18.32 7.49 -3.34
C LEU A 122 18.32 7.39 -4.88
N PHE A 123 17.62 8.28 -5.59
CA PHE A 123 17.65 8.30 -7.05
C PHE A 123 19.02 8.82 -7.53
N SER A 124 19.78 7.96 -8.21
CA SER A 124 21.15 8.27 -8.63
C SER A 124 21.23 9.18 -9.87
N ASP A 125 20.19 9.17 -10.71
CA ASP A 125 20.03 10.03 -11.89
C ASP A 125 18.63 10.67 -11.88
N GLU A 126 18.49 11.89 -12.42
CA GLU A 126 17.23 12.65 -12.36
C GLU A 126 16.04 11.97 -13.07
N ALA A 127 16.29 11.06 -14.02
CA ALA A 127 15.26 10.49 -14.88
C ALA A 127 15.13 8.95 -14.81
N ALA A 128 16.03 8.24 -14.14
CA ALA A 128 16.02 6.78 -14.14
C ALA A 128 15.09 6.22 -13.05
N PRO A 129 14.11 5.36 -13.39
CA PRO A 129 13.22 4.79 -12.40
C PRO A 129 13.98 3.77 -11.52
N MET A 130 13.70 3.78 -10.22
CA MET A 130 14.45 2.99 -9.24
C MET A 130 13.85 1.61 -9.05
N ARG A 131 14.65 0.55 -9.16
CA ARG A 131 14.16 -0.82 -8.93
C ARG A 131 13.71 -1.03 -7.47
N ILE A 132 12.55 -1.66 -7.28
CA ILE A 132 11.96 -1.92 -5.96
C ILE A 132 12.50 -3.24 -5.37
N ILE A 133 12.49 -4.31 -6.16
CA ILE A 133 12.86 -5.65 -5.70
C ILE A 133 14.39 -5.81 -5.67
N ALA A 134 14.88 -6.43 -4.59
CA ALA A 134 16.29 -6.56 -4.24
C ALA A 134 17.01 -5.21 -3.97
N ASN A 135 16.25 -4.16 -3.62
CA ASN A 135 16.81 -2.87 -3.21
C ASN A 135 16.71 -2.69 -1.69
N ASP A 136 17.81 -2.99 -0.99
CA ASP A 136 17.85 -2.94 0.47
C ASP A 136 17.78 -1.52 1.02
N LYS A 137 18.38 -0.54 0.33
CA LYS A 137 18.36 0.87 0.73
C LYS A 137 16.93 1.41 0.69
N LEU A 138 16.22 1.19 -0.41
CA LEU A 138 14.81 1.56 -0.52
C LEU A 138 13.94 0.82 0.50
N ASN A 139 14.23 -0.46 0.77
CA ASN A 139 13.49 -1.23 1.77
C ASN A 139 13.59 -0.64 3.19
N VAL A 140 14.74 -0.09 3.58
CA VAL A 140 14.89 0.58 4.88
C VAL A 140 13.95 1.78 4.97
N GLU A 141 13.94 2.65 3.95
CA GLU A 141 13.08 3.83 3.95
C GLU A 141 11.59 3.48 3.86
N LEU A 142 11.21 2.47 3.05
CA LEU A 142 9.83 1.98 2.99
C LEU A 142 9.36 1.34 4.31
N THR A 143 10.28 0.72 5.06
CA THR A 143 10.01 0.20 6.41
C THR A 143 9.73 1.35 7.39
N LEU A 144 10.56 2.39 7.38
CA LEU A 144 10.31 3.59 8.20
C LEU A 144 8.99 4.26 7.84
N LEU A 145 8.66 4.35 6.55
CA LEU A 145 7.40 4.90 6.09
C LEU A 145 6.21 4.06 6.58
N ALA A 146 6.30 2.73 6.47
CA ALA A 146 5.27 1.82 6.96
C ALA A 146 5.05 1.92 8.47
N ASP A 147 6.10 2.19 9.24
CA ASP A 147 5.99 2.41 10.69
C ASP A 147 5.27 3.72 11.01
N VAL A 148 5.54 4.81 10.28
CA VAL A 148 4.79 6.08 10.41
C VAL A 148 3.30 5.84 10.16
N VAL A 149 2.96 5.16 9.06
CA VAL A 149 1.57 4.84 8.72
C VAL A 149 0.95 3.94 9.79
N ALA A 150 1.65 2.91 10.23
CA ALA A 150 1.14 1.96 11.21
C ALA A 150 0.87 2.58 12.58
N ASN A 151 1.69 3.54 13.00
CA ASN A 151 1.53 4.23 14.28
C ASN A 151 0.26 5.09 14.30
N GLY A 152 -0.01 5.84 13.24
CA GLY A 152 -1.27 6.60 13.13
C GLY A 152 -2.49 5.71 12.86
N ASN A 153 -2.30 4.60 12.16
CA ASN A 153 -3.35 3.63 11.84
C ASN A 153 -4.00 2.98 13.09
N ALA A 154 -3.25 2.81 14.18
CA ALA A 154 -3.82 2.29 15.42
C ALA A 154 -4.96 3.18 15.98
N ALA A 155 -4.82 4.50 15.86
CA ALA A 155 -5.87 5.44 16.25
C ALA A 155 -7.08 5.39 15.31
N ILE A 156 -6.82 5.27 13.99
CA ILE A 156 -7.86 5.12 12.96
C ILE A 156 -8.71 3.88 13.24
N ASN A 157 -8.08 2.74 13.52
CA ASN A 157 -8.79 1.50 13.83
C ASN A 157 -9.63 1.60 15.12
N LYS A 158 -9.11 2.26 16.17
CA LYS A 158 -9.88 2.50 17.40
C LYS A 158 -11.13 3.34 17.15
N GLN A 159 -11.03 4.42 16.37
CA GLN A 159 -12.18 5.25 16.03
C GLN A 159 -13.24 4.47 15.26
N ARG A 160 -12.83 3.55 14.38
CA ARG A 160 -13.76 2.73 13.61
C ARG A 160 -14.53 1.71 14.44
N ILE A 161 -13.90 1.10 15.45
CA ILE A 161 -14.60 0.21 16.40
C ILE A 161 -15.76 0.96 17.05
N VAL A 162 -15.50 2.18 17.54
CA VAL A 162 -16.54 3.03 18.16
C VAL A 162 -17.66 3.39 17.17
N GLN A 163 -17.36 3.57 15.88
CA GLN A 163 -18.37 3.84 14.86
C GLN A 163 -19.22 2.61 14.51
N LEU A 164 -18.62 1.42 14.56
CA LEU A 164 -19.33 0.15 14.31
C LEU A 164 -20.23 -0.23 15.48
N GLU A 165 -19.82 0.03 16.73
CA GLU A 165 -20.63 -0.20 17.93
C GLU A 165 -21.88 0.70 18.02
N LYS A 166 -21.91 1.80 17.26
CA LYS A 166 -23.02 2.76 17.22
C LYS A 166 -24.06 2.47 16.12
N LYS A 167 -23.84 1.45 15.29
CA LYS A 167 -24.77 1.01 14.23
C LYS A 167 -25.53 -0.22 14.68
#